data_AF-A0A442BAU1-F1
#
_entry.id   AF-A0A442BAU1-F1
#
_cell.length_a   1.000
_cell.length_b   1.000
_cell.length_c   1.000
_cell.angle_alpha   90.00
_cell.angle_beta   90.00
_cell.angle_gamma   90.00
#
_symmetry.space_group_name_H-M   'P 1'
#
loop_
_entity.id
_entity.type
_entity.pdbx_description
1 polymer ?
#
loop_
_entity_poly.entity_id
_entity_poly.type
_entity_poly.pdbx_seq_one_letter_code
_entity_poly.pdbx_strand_id
1 'polypeptide(L)'
;MSKIEQNRLGIQLALESLRTNRFTNIAASQPQGTFPSAHITAERDGVKCFIGVTSREEIGAEGEYNPCYNLVKTAADLKEARRQAQAIGAVPGFVMIALNRSKGRFSAYYGTLERIGIETRCVPMLPQNRLAYELLADREDSRIVDI
;
A
#
# COMPACT_ATOMS: atom_id res chain seq x y z
N MET A 1 -2.31 -15.27 12.57
CA MET A 1 -1.29 -15.18 11.49
C MET A 1 -0.02 -14.42 11.91
N SER A 2 1.15 -14.78 11.35
CA SER A 2 2.42 -14.06 11.53
C SER A 2 2.46 -12.71 10.79
N LYS A 3 3.33 -11.79 11.20
CA LYS A 3 3.55 -10.51 10.49
C LYS A 3 4.00 -10.71 9.03
N ILE A 4 4.65 -11.84 8.74
CA ILE A 4 5.17 -12.17 7.40
C ILE A 4 4.02 -12.51 6.46
N GLU A 5 3.11 -13.37 6.90
CA GLU A 5 1.93 -13.75 6.12
C GLU A 5 1.01 -12.54 5.89
N GLN A 6 0.85 -11.63 6.87
CA GLN A 6 0.08 -10.38 6.68
C GLN A 6 0.65 -9.52 5.56
N ASN A 7 1.97 -9.42 5.54
CA ASN A 7 2.67 -8.60 4.58
C ASN A 7 2.56 -9.21 3.18
N ARG A 8 2.69 -10.53 3.07
CA ARG A 8 2.49 -11.27 1.82
C ARG A 8 1.05 -11.11 1.29
N LEU A 9 0.05 -11.30 2.15
CA LEU A 9 -1.35 -11.10 1.77
C LEU A 9 -1.60 -9.65 1.33
N GLY A 10 -1.07 -8.67 2.06
CA GLY A 10 -1.18 -7.25 1.69
C GLY A 10 -0.64 -6.96 0.29
N ILE A 11 0.51 -7.55 -0.07
CA ILE A 11 1.08 -7.42 -1.42
C ILE A 11 0.19 -8.11 -2.47
N GLN A 12 -0.35 -9.28 -2.17
CA GLN A 12 -1.28 -9.98 -3.07
C GLN A 12 -2.55 -9.15 -3.33
N LEU A 13 -3.19 -8.65 -2.27
CA LEU A 13 -4.38 -7.80 -2.37
C LEU A 13 -4.09 -6.51 -3.14
N ALA A 14 -2.91 -5.90 -2.96
CA ALA A 14 -2.49 -4.75 -3.73
C ALA A 14 -2.33 -5.07 -5.23
N LEU A 15 -1.67 -6.18 -5.58
CA LEU A 15 -1.52 -6.62 -6.97
C LEU A 15 -2.87 -6.87 -7.64
N GLU A 16 -3.78 -7.54 -6.95
CA GLU A 16 -5.14 -7.78 -7.44
C GLU A 16 -5.91 -6.48 -7.64
N SER A 17 -5.82 -5.56 -6.68
CA SER A 17 -6.48 -4.25 -6.77
C SER A 17 -5.92 -3.40 -7.91
N LEU A 18 -4.61 -3.42 -8.16
CA LEU A 18 -4.01 -2.70 -9.29
C LEU A 18 -4.50 -3.26 -10.63
N ARG A 19 -4.55 -4.60 -10.78
CA ARG A 19 -4.99 -5.28 -12.02
C ARG A 19 -6.41 -4.91 -12.43
N THR A 20 -7.30 -4.67 -11.48
CA THR A 20 -8.69 -4.27 -11.78
C THR A 20 -8.86 -2.77 -12.00
N ASN A 21 -7.81 -1.96 -11.83
CA ASN A 21 -7.89 -0.49 -11.83
C ASN A 21 -6.98 0.17 -12.89
N ARG A 22 -7.01 -0.37 -14.12
CA ARG A 22 -6.33 0.19 -15.31
C ARG A 22 -4.80 0.27 -15.21
N PHE A 23 -4.19 -0.33 -14.20
CA PHE A 23 -2.75 -0.51 -14.20
C PHE A 23 -2.35 -1.68 -15.11
N THR A 24 -1.27 -1.52 -15.84
CA THR A 24 -0.64 -2.51 -16.71
C THR A 24 0.82 -2.73 -16.28
N ASN A 25 1.52 -3.68 -16.91
CA ASN A 25 2.94 -3.96 -16.65
C ASN A 25 3.25 -4.16 -15.14
N ILE A 26 2.34 -4.82 -14.43
CA ILE A 26 2.38 -4.96 -12.97
C ILE A 26 3.35 -6.07 -12.56
N ALA A 27 4.38 -5.74 -11.79
CA ALA A 27 5.35 -6.70 -11.26
C ALA A 27 5.74 -6.35 -9.81
N ALA A 28 5.68 -7.34 -8.91
CA ALA A 28 6.25 -7.21 -7.57
C ALA A 28 7.72 -7.62 -7.57
N SER A 29 8.57 -6.86 -6.88
CA SER A 29 9.99 -7.20 -6.72
C SER A 29 10.21 -8.40 -5.80
N GLN A 30 9.37 -8.52 -4.77
CA GLN A 30 9.40 -9.59 -3.77
C GLN A 30 7.98 -9.88 -3.28
N PRO A 31 7.67 -11.12 -2.86
CA PRO A 31 6.35 -11.47 -2.33
C PRO A 31 6.12 -10.95 -0.90
N GLN A 32 7.16 -10.43 -0.24
CA GLN A 32 7.14 -9.90 1.13
C GLN A 32 8.32 -8.95 1.33
N GLY A 33 8.25 -8.12 2.37
CA GLY A 33 9.30 -7.19 2.77
C GLY A 33 8.73 -5.81 3.10
N THR A 34 9.63 -4.83 3.18
CA THR A 34 9.26 -3.43 3.39
C THR A 34 9.82 -2.60 2.25
N PHE A 35 9.10 -1.54 1.89
CA PHE A 35 9.53 -0.57 0.91
C PHE A 35 10.83 0.13 1.38
N PRO A 36 11.82 0.39 0.51
CA PRO A 36 11.81 0.19 -0.95
C PRO A 36 12.18 -1.20 -1.46
N SER A 37 12.75 -2.09 -0.65
CA SER A 37 13.25 -3.39 -1.11
C SER A 37 12.14 -4.27 -1.69
N ALA A 38 10.98 -4.28 -1.03
CA ALA A 38 9.75 -4.86 -1.58
C ALA A 38 8.86 -3.74 -2.13
N HIS A 39 8.65 -3.75 -3.44
CA HIS A 39 7.84 -2.76 -4.15
C HIS A 39 7.10 -3.43 -5.32
N ILE A 40 6.14 -2.70 -5.89
CA ILE A 40 5.47 -3.04 -7.14
C ILE A 40 5.83 -1.97 -8.18
N THR A 41 6.26 -2.40 -9.36
CA THR A 41 6.22 -1.54 -10.55
C THR A 41 4.91 -1.77 -11.28
N ALA A 42 4.32 -0.70 -11.78
CA ALA A 42 3.12 -0.75 -12.60
C ALA A 42 3.11 0.47 -13.52
N GLU A 43 2.26 0.45 -14.54
CA GLU A 43 2.09 1.57 -15.46
C GLU A 43 0.60 1.93 -15.55
N ARG A 44 0.29 3.22 -15.61
CA ARG A 44 -1.07 3.71 -15.84
C ARG A 44 -1.02 4.96 -16.71
N ASP A 45 -1.78 4.97 -17.79
CA ASP A 45 -1.83 6.09 -18.74
C ASP A 45 -0.44 6.53 -19.24
N GLY A 46 0.45 5.55 -19.49
CA GLY A 46 1.84 5.79 -19.92
C GLY A 46 2.81 6.21 -18.82
N VAL A 47 2.34 6.36 -17.58
CA VAL A 47 3.16 6.75 -16.43
C VAL A 47 3.56 5.51 -15.62
N LYS A 48 4.87 5.29 -15.49
CA LYS A 48 5.41 4.24 -14.60
C LYS A 48 5.27 4.66 -13.15
N CYS A 49 4.91 3.73 -12.29
CA CYS A 49 4.77 3.91 -10.85
C CYS A 49 5.71 2.96 -10.10
N PHE A 50 6.32 3.46 -9.03
CA PHE A 50 7.15 2.71 -8.11
C PHE A 50 6.46 2.68 -6.74
N ILE A 51 5.78 1.59 -6.44
CA ILE A 51 4.71 1.52 -5.45
C ILE A 51 5.16 0.71 -4.24
N GLY A 52 5.16 1.33 -3.06
CA GLY A 52 5.28 0.60 -1.80
C GLY A 52 3.94 0.11 -1.29
N VAL A 53 3.92 -1.03 -0.60
CA VAL A 53 2.69 -1.62 -0.06
C VAL A 53 2.77 -1.75 1.44
N THR A 54 1.70 -1.43 2.15
CA THR A 54 1.56 -1.71 3.58
C THR A 54 0.15 -2.13 3.92
N SER A 55 0.01 -3.18 4.72
CA SER A 55 -1.26 -3.66 5.26
C SER A 55 -1.30 -3.55 6.78
N ARG A 56 -2.42 -3.09 7.32
CA ARG A 56 -2.68 -2.98 8.77
C ARG A 56 -4.16 -3.17 9.04
N GLU A 57 -4.51 -3.52 10.28
CA GLU A 57 -5.88 -3.42 10.73
C GLU A 57 -6.37 -1.98 10.59
N GLU A 58 -7.60 -1.81 10.14
CA GLU A 58 -8.26 -0.51 10.04
C GLU A 58 -8.52 0.06 11.43
N ILE A 59 -9.02 -0.80 12.31
CA ILE A 59 -9.42 -0.50 13.67
C ILE A 59 -8.47 -1.25 14.62
N GLY A 60 -7.89 -0.52 15.58
CA GLY A 60 -7.04 -1.04 16.64
C GLY A 60 -7.81 -1.92 17.62
N ALA A 61 -7.09 -2.48 18.59
CA ALA A 61 -7.68 -3.36 19.59
C ALA A 61 -8.67 -2.63 20.51
N GLU A 62 -8.55 -1.30 20.66
CA GLU A 62 -9.39 -0.48 21.52
C GLU A 62 -10.59 0.15 20.77
N GLY A 63 -10.79 -0.22 19.50
CA GLY A 63 -11.91 0.24 18.67
C GLY A 63 -11.65 1.57 17.94
N GLU A 64 -10.43 2.10 18.03
CA GLU A 64 -9.98 3.32 17.39
C GLU A 64 -9.45 3.08 15.98
N TYR A 65 -9.56 4.05 15.09
CA TYR A 65 -8.90 3.95 13.78
C TYR A 65 -7.39 4.00 13.93
N ASN A 66 -6.68 3.10 13.23
CA ASN A 66 -5.24 3.23 13.08
C ASN A 66 -4.94 4.49 12.25
N PRO A 67 -4.32 5.53 12.85
CA PRO A 67 -4.28 6.85 12.24
C PRO A 67 -3.26 6.92 11.10
N CYS A 68 -2.30 6.00 11.03
CA CYS A 68 -1.21 6.07 10.07
C CYS A 68 -0.52 4.73 9.85
N TYR A 69 -0.18 4.43 8.59
CA TYR A 69 0.49 3.19 8.17
C TYR A 69 1.93 3.48 7.73
N ASN A 70 2.91 2.88 8.41
CA ASN A 70 4.32 3.06 8.06
C ASN A 70 4.64 2.40 6.72
N LEU A 71 4.95 3.21 5.71
CA LEU A 71 5.36 2.76 4.38
C LEU A 71 6.80 2.27 4.37
N VAL A 72 7.69 3.00 5.04
CA VAL A 72 9.13 2.69 5.16
C VAL A 72 9.55 2.55 6.62
N LYS A 73 10.72 1.95 6.87
CA LYS A 73 11.26 1.83 8.23
C LYS A 73 11.94 3.13 8.67
N THR A 74 12.71 3.74 7.78
CA THR A 74 13.54 4.92 8.08
C THR A 74 13.35 6.04 7.06
N ALA A 75 13.80 7.27 7.38
CA ALA A 75 13.83 8.36 6.40
C ALA A 75 14.83 8.07 5.25
N ALA A 76 15.90 7.32 5.52
CA ALA A 76 16.86 6.90 4.50
C ALA A 76 16.20 5.98 3.46
N ASP A 77 15.33 5.09 3.89
CA ASP A 77 14.55 4.22 3.00
C ASP A 77 13.62 5.02 2.07
N LEU A 78 13.04 6.13 2.55
CA LEU A 78 12.22 7.02 1.72
C LEU A 78 13.08 7.71 0.65
N LYS A 79 14.27 8.17 1.02
CA LYS A 79 15.23 8.76 0.08
C LYS A 79 15.66 7.74 -0.98
N GLU A 80 15.92 6.51 -0.55
CA GLU A 80 16.28 5.42 -1.44
C GLU A 80 15.13 5.04 -2.38
N ALA A 81 13.90 4.99 -1.89
CA ALA A 81 12.71 4.78 -2.72
C ALA A 81 12.59 5.82 -3.85
N ARG A 82 12.77 7.11 -3.53
CA ARG A 82 12.75 8.19 -4.51
C ARG A 82 13.89 8.04 -5.52
N ARG A 83 15.09 7.68 -5.07
CA ARG A 83 16.24 7.43 -5.94
C ARG A 83 15.99 6.28 -6.91
N GLN A 84 15.45 5.15 -6.43
CA GLN A 84 15.13 4.00 -7.27
C GLN A 84 14.02 4.32 -8.28
N ALA A 85 12.96 5.01 -7.84
CA ALA A 85 11.89 5.46 -8.73
C ALA A 85 12.43 6.37 -9.84
N GLN A 86 13.28 7.35 -9.48
CA GLN A 86 13.92 8.24 -10.45
C GLN A 86 14.79 7.49 -11.45
N ALA A 87 15.56 6.50 -11.01
CA ALA A 87 16.46 5.72 -11.87
C ALA A 87 15.73 4.96 -12.99
N ILE A 88 14.44 4.66 -12.80
CA ILE A 88 13.61 3.97 -13.80
C ILE A 88 12.56 4.89 -14.45
N GLY A 89 12.60 6.20 -14.16
CA GLY A 89 11.63 7.18 -14.66
C GLY A 89 10.20 6.93 -14.16
N ALA A 90 10.04 6.48 -12.91
CA ALA A 90 8.75 6.19 -12.30
C ALA A 90 8.35 7.21 -11.23
N VAL A 91 7.05 7.42 -11.07
CA VAL A 91 6.46 8.21 -9.97
C VAL A 91 6.38 7.34 -8.72
N PRO A 92 6.97 7.75 -7.59
CA PRO A 92 6.84 7.00 -6.35
C PRO A 92 5.42 7.13 -5.78
N GLY A 93 4.84 6.00 -5.43
CA GLY A 93 3.49 5.91 -4.89
C GLY A 93 3.34 4.82 -3.84
N PHE A 94 2.10 4.59 -3.43
CA PHE A 94 1.79 3.60 -2.42
C PHE A 94 0.44 2.93 -2.68
N VAL A 95 0.30 1.72 -2.13
CA VAL A 95 -1.00 1.10 -1.87
C VAL A 95 -1.10 0.76 -0.38
N MET A 96 -2.10 1.33 0.29
CA MET A 96 -2.44 1.00 1.68
C MET A 96 -3.60 0.01 1.70
N ILE A 97 -3.42 -1.11 2.40
CA ILE A 97 -4.46 -2.11 2.62
C ILE A 97 -4.96 -1.99 4.06
N ALA A 98 -6.17 -1.46 4.21
CA ALA A 98 -6.87 -1.42 5.48
C ALA A 98 -7.66 -2.73 5.65
N LEU A 99 -7.25 -3.56 6.61
CA LEU A 99 -7.86 -4.86 6.91
C LEU A 99 -8.97 -4.68 7.95
N ASN A 100 -10.11 -5.32 7.74
CA ASN A 100 -11.21 -5.36 8.69
C ASN A 100 -11.56 -6.83 8.94
N ARG A 101 -10.81 -7.47 9.85
CA ARG A 101 -10.94 -8.91 10.09
C ARG A 101 -12.29 -9.33 10.63
N SER A 102 -12.87 -8.53 11.53
CA SER A 102 -14.19 -8.84 12.11
C SER A 102 -15.30 -8.92 11.06
N LYS A 103 -15.12 -8.24 9.92
CA LYS A 103 -16.04 -8.27 8.78
C LYS A 103 -15.54 -9.11 7.61
N GLY A 104 -14.32 -9.63 7.65
CA GLY A 104 -13.72 -10.33 6.51
C GLY A 104 -13.52 -9.46 5.27
N ARG A 105 -13.20 -8.18 5.46
CA ARG A 105 -13.13 -7.17 4.39
C ARG A 105 -11.79 -6.46 4.34
N PHE A 106 -11.45 -5.92 3.18
CA PHE A 106 -10.40 -4.92 3.07
C PHE A 106 -10.80 -3.77 2.18
N SER A 107 -10.10 -2.65 2.39
CA SER A 107 -10.06 -1.54 1.47
C SER A 107 -8.63 -1.28 1.00
N ALA A 108 -8.45 -1.04 -0.29
CA ALA A 108 -7.16 -0.72 -0.91
C ALA A 108 -7.17 0.72 -1.43
N TYR A 109 -6.20 1.51 -0.98
CA TYR A 109 -6.08 2.92 -1.34
C TYR A 109 -4.76 3.20 -2.04
N TYR A 110 -4.83 3.89 -3.18
CA TYR A 110 -3.66 4.33 -3.94
C TYR A 110 -3.43 5.83 -3.84
N GLY A 111 -2.17 6.23 -3.81
CA GLY A 111 -1.77 7.62 -3.97
C GLY A 111 -0.30 7.75 -4.36
N THR A 112 0.09 8.96 -4.78
CA THR A 112 1.49 9.31 -5.03
C THR A 112 2.09 9.97 -3.80
N LEU A 113 3.39 9.81 -3.57
CA LEU A 113 4.05 10.45 -2.43
C LEU A 113 4.03 11.97 -2.49
N GLU A 114 4.02 12.52 -3.71
CA GLU A 114 3.91 13.96 -3.97
C GLU A 114 2.56 14.52 -3.48
N ARG A 115 1.44 13.88 -3.84
CA ARG A 115 0.08 14.37 -3.54
C ARG A 115 -0.19 14.52 -2.05
N ILE A 116 0.49 13.73 -1.24
CA ILE A 116 0.31 13.71 0.21
C ILE A 116 1.38 14.48 0.97
N GLY A 117 2.29 15.16 0.25
CA GLY A 117 3.37 15.95 0.85
C GLY A 117 4.26 15.12 1.77
N ILE A 118 4.38 13.81 1.52
CA ILE A 118 5.07 12.92 2.45
C ILE A 118 6.58 13.15 2.37
N GLU A 119 7.09 13.88 3.35
CA GLU A 119 8.47 13.78 3.85
C GLU A 119 8.60 12.75 4.98
N THR A 120 7.48 12.19 5.43
CA THR A 120 7.42 11.30 6.60
C THR A 120 7.41 9.82 6.21
N ARG A 121 7.65 8.94 7.17
CA ARG A 121 7.70 7.48 6.92
C ARG A 121 6.32 6.81 6.82
N CYS A 122 5.24 7.56 6.99
CA CYS A 122 3.94 7.03 7.37
C CYS A 122 2.80 7.73 6.64
N VAL A 123 1.88 6.96 6.08
CA VAL A 123 0.70 7.44 5.33
C VAL A 123 -0.48 7.62 6.29
N PRO A 124 -1.03 8.83 6.45
CA PRO A 124 -2.22 9.06 7.27
C PRO A 124 -3.42 8.24 6.78
N MET A 125 -4.14 7.58 7.68
CA MET A 125 -5.20 6.62 7.34
C MET A 125 -6.50 6.84 8.14
N LEU A 126 -6.67 8.00 8.77
CA LEU A 126 -7.99 8.37 9.30
C LEU A 126 -8.98 8.59 8.14
N PRO A 127 -10.30 8.41 8.35
CA PRO A 127 -11.31 8.53 7.29
C PRO A 127 -11.19 9.80 6.44
N GLN A 128 -10.94 10.96 7.06
CA GLN A 128 -10.76 12.23 6.36
C GLN A 128 -9.51 12.28 5.47
N ASN A 129 -8.44 11.56 5.83
CA ASN A 129 -7.22 11.52 5.01
C ASN A 129 -7.42 10.68 3.76
N ARG A 130 -8.20 9.60 3.85
CA ARG A 130 -8.45 8.67 2.74
C ARG A 130 -9.20 9.32 1.58
N LEU A 131 -9.92 10.42 1.82
CA LEU A 131 -10.58 11.21 0.79
C LEU A 131 -9.60 11.80 -0.23
N ALA A 132 -8.32 11.94 0.15
CA ALA A 132 -7.26 12.37 -0.76
C ALA A 132 -6.70 11.22 -1.63
N TYR A 133 -7.10 9.97 -1.38
CA TYR A 133 -6.57 8.78 -2.03
C TYR A 133 -7.61 8.19 -3.00
N GLU A 134 -7.12 7.45 -3.97
CA GLU A 134 -7.98 6.69 -4.87
C GLU A 134 -8.34 5.35 -4.22
N LEU A 135 -9.62 5.06 -4.07
CA LEU A 135 -10.09 3.75 -3.63
C LEU A 135 -10.00 2.76 -4.80
N LEU A 136 -9.08 1.80 -4.72
CA LEU A 136 -8.91 0.74 -5.72
C LEU A 136 -9.88 -0.43 -5.48
N ALA A 137 -10.15 -0.76 -4.22
CA ALA A 137 -11.04 -1.85 -3.86
C ALA A 137 -11.64 -1.60 -2.47
N ASP A 138 -12.89 -2.00 -2.29
CA ASP A 138 -13.55 -2.17 -0.99
C ASP A 138 -14.47 -3.39 -1.08
N ARG A 139 -13.98 -4.55 -0.62
CA ARG A 139 -14.69 -5.82 -0.81
C ARG A 139 -14.36 -6.84 0.28
N GLU A 140 -15.20 -7.86 0.34
CA GLU A 140 -14.96 -9.07 1.13
C GLU A 140 -13.85 -9.91 0.50
N ASP A 141 -13.10 -10.58 1.37
CA ASP A 141 -12.09 -11.55 0.98
C ASP A 141 -11.95 -12.60 2.08
N SER A 142 -12.28 -13.86 1.78
CA SER A 142 -12.28 -14.94 2.77
C SER A 142 -10.91 -15.14 3.41
N ARG A 143 -9.83 -14.81 2.67
CA ARG A 143 -8.46 -14.91 3.19
C ARG A 143 -8.26 -14.04 4.41
N ILE A 144 -9.07 -13.00 4.65
CA ILE A 144 -8.98 -12.04 5.76
C ILE A 144 -9.57 -12.59 7.06
N VAL A 145 -10.59 -13.45 6.98
CA VAL A 145 -11.29 -13.99 8.15
C VAL A 145 -10.49 -15.12 8.80
N ASP A 146 -9.79 -15.90 7.98
CA ASP A 146 -9.00 -17.07 8.38
C ASP A 146 -7.65 -16.69 9.03
N ILE A 147 -7.55 -15.53 9.69
CA ILE A 147 -6.29 -14.85 10.07
C ILE A 147 -6.10 -14.49 11.54
#